data_AF-A0A1Q7F5F9-F1
#
_entry.id   AF-A0A1Q7F5F9-F1
#
_cell.length_a   1.000
_cell.length_b   1.000
_cell.length_c   1.000
_cell.angle_alpha   90.00
_cell.angle_beta   90.00
_cell.angle_gamma   90.00
#
_symmetry.space_group_name_H-M   'P 1'
#
loop_
_entity.id
_entity.type
_entity.pdbx_description
1 polymer ?
#
loop_
_entity_poly.entity_id
_entity_poly.type
_entity_poly.pdbx_seq_one_letter_code
_entity_poly.pdbx_strand_id
1 'polypeptide(L)'
;MTGALAPERYDRICGVNPPKFVFIFTPLLLVSLLPAQTTRKPPSTFKLISINVTGTKRYTPAEIIAATGLQLGQTVSESDFKRVSQQLGETGAFSDVAYTYQYSAQGTKLDFQIADNTQFHPVRFDNFVWFSDQELVEKLHSVVPLFHGQLPVAGSLIDQVSDALQSLLLERKLQGRADYMRTAQHDGPIEAFVFKVTGPSILIHNVAFTGATPIELPLLQAAAKNLQGEEYLRSVLQVQAEKNLLPIYLGRGYLKAAFADAQAKIAQESPQETVVDVDVPIDPGRQYRLTQIQWSGNTVFAAEKLQPLIHLQTAQYANAVQLGDDLQAVQKLYGTRGYMAARVHPFAQMDDTQSTVAYELQVHEGDVYHMGELEIQGLDARTTARLVEGWKLRGGDIYDASYPQQFLNDTKDVIPQAPWKISVHNSLNEKEKTVDVTLRFDPKPQ
;
A
#
# COMPACT_ATOMS: atom_id res chain seq x y z
N MET A 1 -40.07 -22.96 25.59
CA MET A 1 -40.84 -21.75 25.27
C MET A 1 -39.83 -20.70 24.82
N THR A 2 -39.39 -20.76 23.57
CA THR A 2 -39.84 -19.91 22.44
C THR A 2 -39.77 -18.41 22.71
N GLY A 3 -38.93 -17.72 21.93
CA GLY A 3 -38.87 -16.26 21.90
C GLY A 3 -37.67 -15.73 21.13
N ALA A 4 -37.59 -16.04 19.83
CA ALA A 4 -36.68 -15.40 18.89
C ALA A 4 -37.16 -13.96 18.61
N LEU A 5 -36.25 -12.98 18.72
CA LEU A 5 -36.46 -11.60 18.30
C LEU A 5 -35.68 -11.36 17.00
N ALA A 6 -36.41 -10.99 15.96
CA ALA A 6 -35.91 -10.54 14.66
C ALA A 6 -35.35 -9.11 14.74
N PRO A 7 -34.42 -8.71 13.87
CA PRO A 7 -34.12 -7.31 13.64
C PRO A 7 -34.90 -6.72 12.46
N GLU A 8 -35.19 -5.43 12.62
CA GLU A 8 -36.05 -4.56 11.82
C GLU A 8 -35.57 -4.35 10.38
N ARG A 9 -36.55 -4.26 9.47
CA ARG A 9 -36.38 -3.75 8.11
C ARG A 9 -36.49 -2.22 8.12
N TYR A 10 -35.49 -1.55 7.56
CA TYR A 10 -35.62 -0.18 7.06
C TYR A 10 -36.04 -0.24 5.58
N ASP A 11 -37.11 0.48 5.25
CA ASP A 11 -37.76 0.51 3.94
C ASP A 11 -37.41 1.82 3.20
N ARG A 12 -37.16 1.70 1.89
CA ARG A 12 -37.30 2.69 0.79
C ARG A 12 -36.37 3.91 0.69
N ILE A 13 -35.86 4.13 -0.52
CA ILE A 13 -36.35 5.17 -1.48
C ILE A 13 -35.72 4.93 -2.87
N CYS A 14 -36.37 5.48 -3.91
CA CYS A 14 -36.03 5.54 -5.34
C CYS A 14 -36.48 4.37 -6.23
N GLY A 15 -37.72 4.52 -6.72
CA GLY A 15 -38.25 3.77 -7.85
C GLY A 15 -37.83 4.36 -9.20
N VAL A 16 -37.77 3.48 -10.20
CA VAL A 16 -37.82 3.83 -11.63
C VAL A 16 -38.84 2.87 -12.27
N ASN A 17 -39.90 3.45 -12.85
CA ASN A 17 -40.95 2.74 -13.58
C ASN A 17 -40.41 2.12 -14.88
N PRO A 18 -40.82 0.89 -15.26
CA PRO A 18 -40.72 0.45 -16.64
C PRO A 18 -41.96 0.89 -17.45
N PRO A 19 -41.85 1.12 -18.76
CA PRO A 19 -42.96 1.56 -19.60
C PRO A 19 -43.97 0.43 -19.83
N LYS A 20 -45.25 0.77 -19.72
CA LYS A 20 -46.39 -0.08 -20.08
C LYS A 20 -46.58 -0.07 -21.60
N PHE A 21 -46.40 -1.20 -22.26
CA PHE A 21 -46.85 -1.40 -23.64
C PHE A 21 -48.27 -1.95 -23.66
N VAL A 22 -49.18 -1.18 -24.26
CA VAL A 22 -50.56 -1.59 -24.58
C VAL A 22 -50.55 -2.24 -25.96
N PHE A 23 -50.95 -3.51 -26.05
CA PHE A 23 -51.21 -4.18 -27.33
C PHE A 23 -52.72 -4.22 -27.59
N ILE A 24 -53.15 -3.56 -28.66
CA ILE A 24 -54.52 -3.63 -29.19
C ILE A 24 -54.62 -4.88 -30.07
N PHE A 25 -55.53 -5.78 -29.71
CA PHE A 25 -55.90 -6.95 -30.50
C PHE A 25 -56.96 -6.56 -31.55
N THR A 26 -56.69 -6.82 -32.82
CA THR A 26 -57.71 -6.92 -33.88
C THR A 26 -57.51 -8.25 -34.60
N PRO A 27 -58.52 -9.14 -34.65
CA PRO A 27 -58.39 -10.39 -35.37
C PRO A 27 -58.82 -10.17 -36.82
N LEU A 28 -57.93 -10.43 -37.76
CA LEU A 28 -58.31 -10.69 -39.15
C LEU A 28 -57.91 -12.12 -39.47
N LEU A 29 -58.94 -12.95 -39.60
CA LEU A 29 -58.87 -14.37 -39.91
C LEU A 29 -58.54 -14.52 -41.41
N LEU A 30 -57.34 -15.00 -41.74
CA LEU A 30 -57.05 -15.55 -43.06
C LEU A 30 -56.40 -16.93 -42.87
N VAL A 31 -57.14 -17.97 -43.22
CA VAL A 31 -56.71 -19.36 -43.21
C VAL A 31 -55.90 -19.61 -44.47
N SER A 32 -54.57 -19.71 -44.34
CA SER A 32 -53.70 -20.26 -45.37
C SER A 32 -53.03 -21.53 -44.82
N LEU A 33 -53.35 -22.68 -45.42
CA LEU A 33 -52.66 -23.94 -45.16
C LEU A 33 -51.18 -23.80 -45.56
N LEU A 34 -50.30 -23.71 -44.57
CA LEU A 34 -48.88 -23.98 -44.71
C LEU A 34 -48.62 -25.42 -44.25
N PRO A 35 -47.73 -26.18 -44.92
CA PRO A 35 -47.33 -27.49 -44.44
C PRO A 35 -46.72 -27.32 -43.04
N ALA A 36 -47.14 -28.15 -42.10
CA ALA A 36 -46.60 -28.21 -40.76
C ALA A 36 -45.07 -28.42 -40.84
N GLN A 37 -44.30 -27.33 -40.73
CA GLN A 37 -42.91 -27.44 -40.38
C GLN A 37 -42.91 -27.97 -38.97
N THR A 38 -42.58 -29.25 -38.82
CA THR A 38 -42.15 -29.81 -37.55
C THR A 38 -41.05 -28.90 -37.01
N THR A 39 -41.39 -28.00 -36.09
CA THR A 39 -40.41 -27.39 -35.20
C THR A 39 -39.90 -28.53 -34.33
N ARG A 40 -38.91 -29.27 -34.86
CA ARG A 40 -38.09 -30.16 -34.05
C ARG A 40 -37.59 -29.27 -32.93
N LYS A 41 -38.07 -29.55 -31.71
CA LYS A 41 -37.47 -29.01 -30.48
C LYS A 41 -35.96 -29.18 -30.67
N PRO A 42 -35.16 -28.10 -30.64
CA PRO A 42 -33.74 -28.21 -30.90
C PRO A 42 -33.18 -29.32 -30.01
N PRO A 43 -32.28 -30.17 -30.53
CA PRO A 43 -31.55 -31.12 -29.69
C PRO A 43 -31.13 -30.42 -28.39
N SER A 44 -31.33 -31.02 -27.23
CA SER A 44 -30.91 -30.40 -25.96
C SER A 44 -29.38 -30.24 -25.87
N THR A 45 -28.65 -30.86 -26.80
CA THR A 45 -27.20 -30.90 -26.85
C THR A 45 -26.70 -30.94 -28.29
N PHE A 46 -25.53 -30.33 -28.54
CA PHE A 46 -24.98 -30.13 -29.88
C PHE A 46 -23.46 -30.23 -29.87
N LYS A 47 -22.85 -30.60 -31.01
CA LYS A 47 -21.39 -30.60 -31.15
C LYS A 47 -20.88 -29.17 -31.34
N LEU A 48 -20.00 -28.70 -30.48
CA LEU A 48 -19.34 -27.40 -30.63
C LEU A 48 -18.31 -27.46 -31.76
N ILE A 49 -18.43 -26.62 -32.79
CA ILE A 49 -17.53 -26.64 -33.96
C ILE A 49 -16.71 -25.37 -34.14
N SER A 50 -17.11 -24.27 -33.49
CA SER A 50 -16.38 -23.01 -33.55
C SER A 50 -16.67 -22.17 -32.32
N ILE A 51 -15.64 -21.50 -31.80
CA ILE A 51 -15.76 -20.44 -30.81
C ILE A 51 -15.03 -19.23 -31.39
N ASN A 52 -15.71 -18.09 -31.43
CA ASN A 52 -15.16 -16.83 -31.88
C ASN A 52 -15.28 -15.82 -30.73
N VAL A 53 -14.29 -14.94 -30.60
CA VAL A 53 -14.20 -13.98 -29.50
C VAL A 53 -13.87 -12.61 -30.08
N THR A 54 -14.65 -11.61 -29.71
CA THR A 54 -14.49 -10.22 -30.17
C THR A 54 -14.60 -9.23 -29.02
N GLY A 55 -14.05 -8.03 -29.20
CA GLY A 55 -14.20 -6.90 -28.28
C GLY A 55 -13.09 -6.72 -27.24
N THR A 56 -12.53 -7.81 -26.70
CA THR A 56 -11.39 -7.73 -25.78
C THR A 56 -10.13 -7.21 -26.49
N LYS A 57 -9.39 -6.34 -25.81
CA LYS A 57 -8.08 -5.82 -26.23
C LYS A 57 -6.95 -6.31 -25.33
N ARG A 58 -7.30 -6.69 -24.09
CA ARG A 58 -6.38 -7.20 -23.07
C ARG A 58 -6.00 -8.65 -23.29
N TYR A 59 -6.92 -9.47 -23.80
CA TYR A 59 -6.75 -10.92 -23.90
C TYR A 59 -6.80 -11.40 -25.34
N THR A 60 -6.07 -12.47 -25.62
CA THR A 60 -6.17 -13.20 -26.88
C THR A 60 -7.43 -14.06 -26.91
N PRO A 61 -8.00 -14.34 -28.11
CA PRO A 61 -9.12 -15.27 -28.23
C PRO A 61 -8.83 -16.65 -27.61
N ALA A 62 -7.58 -17.12 -27.69
CA ALA A 62 -7.17 -18.41 -27.14
C ALA A 62 -7.26 -18.44 -25.61
N GLU A 63 -6.85 -17.37 -24.93
CA GLU A 63 -6.94 -17.27 -23.46
C GLU A 63 -8.38 -17.22 -22.98
N ILE A 64 -9.25 -16.47 -23.67
CA ILE A 64 -10.68 -16.45 -23.36
C ILE A 64 -11.28 -17.85 -23.52
N ILE A 65 -10.99 -18.52 -24.63
CA ILE A 65 -11.48 -19.88 -24.88
C ILE A 65 -10.97 -20.83 -23.78
N ALA A 66 -9.68 -20.77 -23.43
CA ALA A 66 -9.10 -21.57 -22.37
C ALA A 66 -9.79 -21.32 -21.01
N ALA A 67 -10.08 -20.05 -20.68
CA ALA A 67 -10.78 -19.66 -19.46
C ALA A 67 -12.22 -20.19 -19.39
N THR A 68 -12.87 -20.45 -20.53
CA THR A 68 -14.21 -21.08 -20.54
C THR A 68 -14.18 -22.58 -20.25
N GLY A 69 -13.03 -23.24 -20.40
CA GLY A 69 -12.90 -24.70 -20.36
C GLY A 69 -13.61 -25.44 -21.51
N LEU A 70 -14.16 -24.73 -22.51
CA LEU A 70 -14.82 -25.35 -23.64
C LEU A 70 -13.80 -25.92 -24.64
N GLN A 71 -14.09 -27.13 -25.15
CA GLN A 71 -13.28 -27.78 -26.17
C GLN A 71 -14.05 -27.94 -27.47
N LEU A 72 -13.40 -27.68 -28.60
CA LEU A 72 -13.98 -27.96 -29.91
C LEU A 72 -14.26 -29.46 -30.06
N GLY A 73 -15.41 -29.78 -30.64
CA GLY A 73 -15.89 -31.14 -30.87
C GLY A 73 -16.66 -31.75 -29.71
N GLN A 74 -16.69 -31.11 -28.53
CA GLN A 74 -17.46 -31.60 -27.39
C GLN A 74 -18.96 -31.35 -27.58
N THR A 75 -19.77 -32.12 -26.85
CA THR A 75 -21.22 -31.94 -26.81
C THR A 75 -21.59 -30.89 -25.76
N VAL A 76 -22.26 -29.81 -26.16
CA VAL A 76 -22.63 -28.65 -25.34
C VAL A 76 -24.13 -28.34 -25.41
N SER A 77 -24.63 -27.67 -24.39
CA SER A 77 -26.00 -27.17 -24.28
C SER A 77 -26.03 -25.64 -24.15
N GLU A 78 -27.20 -25.03 -24.31
CA GLU A 78 -27.38 -23.59 -24.01
C GLU A 78 -27.04 -23.26 -22.55
N SER A 79 -27.36 -24.17 -21.61
CA SER A 79 -26.97 -24.02 -20.21
C SER A 79 -25.46 -23.97 -20.00
N ASP A 80 -24.67 -24.67 -20.84
CA ASP A 80 -23.21 -24.58 -20.78
C ASP A 80 -22.73 -23.19 -21.19
N PHE A 81 -23.28 -22.63 -22.27
CA PHE A 81 -22.93 -21.29 -22.73
C PHE A 81 -23.26 -20.22 -21.69
N LYS A 82 -24.46 -20.30 -21.09
CA LYS A 82 -24.85 -19.40 -20.00
C LYS A 82 -23.90 -19.52 -18.82
N ARG A 83 -23.57 -20.74 -18.39
CA ARG A 83 -22.66 -20.99 -17.27
C ARG A 83 -21.28 -20.40 -17.53
N VAL A 84 -20.66 -20.66 -18.70
CA VAL A 84 -19.31 -20.14 -18.97
C VAL A 84 -19.30 -18.63 -19.14
N SER A 85 -20.36 -18.03 -19.70
CA SER A 85 -20.49 -16.58 -19.79
C SER A 85 -20.58 -15.94 -18.40
N GLN A 86 -21.32 -16.57 -17.47
CA GLN A 86 -21.39 -16.13 -16.08
C GLN A 86 -20.04 -16.28 -15.37
N GLN A 87 -19.36 -17.42 -15.54
CA GLN A 87 -18.03 -17.65 -14.98
C GLN A 87 -17.00 -16.62 -15.46
N LEU A 88 -17.02 -16.27 -16.76
CA LEU A 88 -16.19 -15.19 -17.28
C LEU A 88 -16.54 -13.85 -16.60
N GLY A 89 -17.82 -13.51 -16.47
CA GLY A 89 -18.25 -12.28 -15.78
C GLY A 89 -17.86 -12.24 -14.30
N GLU A 90 -17.95 -13.36 -13.60
CA GLU A 90 -17.59 -13.50 -12.18
C GLU A 90 -16.11 -13.31 -11.91
N THR A 91 -15.24 -13.49 -12.92
CA THR A 91 -13.79 -13.23 -12.77
C THR A 91 -13.49 -11.77 -12.41
N GLY A 92 -14.38 -10.84 -12.76
CA GLY A 92 -14.15 -9.40 -12.64
C GLY A 92 -13.17 -8.83 -13.68
N ALA A 93 -12.64 -9.66 -14.59
CA ALA A 93 -11.74 -9.22 -15.65
C ALA A 93 -12.45 -8.44 -16.77
N PHE A 94 -13.78 -8.54 -16.84
CA PHE A 94 -14.62 -7.98 -17.89
C PHE A 94 -15.71 -7.11 -17.29
N SER A 95 -16.02 -5.99 -17.96
CA SER A 95 -17.15 -5.13 -17.64
C SER A 95 -18.45 -5.63 -18.26
N ASP A 96 -18.36 -6.35 -19.38
CA ASP A 96 -19.49 -7.01 -20.03
C ASP A 96 -19.05 -8.30 -20.73
N VAL A 97 -19.89 -9.33 -20.66
CA VAL A 97 -19.70 -10.62 -21.34
C VAL A 97 -21.04 -11.03 -21.95
N ALA A 98 -21.15 -10.85 -23.26
CA ALA A 98 -22.28 -11.29 -24.06
C ALA A 98 -21.89 -12.48 -24.95
N TYR A 99 -22.87 -13.31 -25.29
CA TYR A 99 -22.67 -14.40 -26.24
C TYR A 99 -23.88 -14.58 -27.14
N THR A 100 -23.62 -15.07 -28.36
CA THR A 100 -24.63 -15.55 -29.30
C THR A 100 -24.21 -16.90 -29.83
N TYR A 101 -25.17 -17.71 -30.29
CA TYR A 101 -24.85 -19.01 -30.88
C TYR A 101 -25.75 -19.30 -32.07
N GLN A 102 -25.21 -20.07 -33.02
CA GLN A 102 -25.91 -20.47 -34.23
C GLN A 102 -25.85 -21.99 -34.39
N TYR A 103 -27.02 -22.60 -34.65
CA TYR A 103 -27.13 -24.04 -34.88
C TYR A 103 -27.15 -24.38 -36.35
N SER A 104 -26.46 -25.46 -36.71
CA SER A 104 -26.49 -26.06 -38.03
C SER A 104 -26.46 -27.58 -37.95
N ALA A 105 -26.72 -28.27 -39.06
CA ALA A 105 -26.57 -29.72 -39.13
C ALA A 105 -25.14 -30.22 -38.87
N GLN A 106 -24.13 -29.35 -39.04
CA GLN A 106 -22.71 -29.66 -38.81
C GLN A 106 -22.30 -29.47 -37.34
N GLY A 107 -23.08 -28.74 -36.55
CA GLY A 107 -22.78 -28.39 -35.16
C GLY A 107 -23.14 -26.94 -34.83
N THR A 108 -22.69 -26.50 -33.65
CA THR A 108 -22.94 -25.17 -33.08
C THR A 108 -21.71 -24.28 -33.16
N LYS A 109 -21.94 -23.03 -33.56
CA LYS A 109 -20.95 -21.94 -33.45
C LYS A 109 -21.32 -21.05 -32.27
N LEU A 110 -20.34 -20.66 -31.47
CA LEU A 110 -20.48 -19.77 -30.32
C LEU A 110 -19.64 -18.51 -30.57
N ASP A 111 -20.26 -17.34 -30.44
CA ASP A 111 -19.62 -16.04 -30.61
C ASP A 111 -19.71 -15.26 -29.29
N PHE A 112 -18.56 -14.96 -28.67
CA PHE A 112 -18.46 -14.08 -27.52
C PHE A 112 -18.18 -12.63 -27.96
N GLN A 113 -18.85 -11.70 -27.30
CA GLN A 113 -18.58 -10.27 -27.36
C GLN A 113 -18.23 -9.80 -25.93
N ILE A 114 -16.99 -9.35 -25.75
CA ILE A 114 -16.41 -9.06 -24.45
C ILE A 114 -15.99 -7.60 -24.37
N ALA A 115 -16.27 -6.95 -23.25
CA ALA A 115 -15.69 -5.65 -22.90
C ALA A 115 -14.79 -5.81 -21.68
N ASP A 116 -13.53 -5.37 -21.78
CA ASP A 116 -12.55 -5.49 -20.71
C ASP A 116 -12.92 -4.60 -19.51
N ASN A 117 -12.56 -5.03 -18.30
CA ASN A 117 -12.50 -4.15 -17.14
C ASN A 117 -11.18 -3.36 -17.17
N THR A 118 -11.22 -2.07 -16.85
CA THR A 118 -10.03 -1.21 -16.84
C THR A 118 -9.36 -1.11 -15.45
N GLN A 119 -10.02 -1.56 -14.39
CA GLN A 119 -9.52 -1.45 -13.01
C GLN A 119 -8.70 -2.67 -12.63
N PHE A 120 -7.42 -2.68 -13.03
CA PHE A 120 -6.45 -3.71 -12.69
C PHE A 120 -5.27 -3.14 -11.92
N HIS A 121 -4.77 -3.92 -10.96
CA HIS A 121 -3.61 -3.56 -10.14
C HIS A 121 -2.53 -4.64 -10.21
N PRO A 122 -1.24 -4.27 -10.11
CA PRO A 122 -0.13 -5.22 -10.12
C PRO A 122 -0.21 -6.21 -8.96
N VAL A 123 0.27 -7.42 -9.23
CA VAL A 123 0.56 -8.45 -8.21
C VAL A 123 2.03 -8.39 -7.83
N ARG A 124 2.30 -8.52 -6.54
CA ARG A 124 3.65 -8.67 -5.97
C ARG A 124 3.71 -9.93 -5.12
N PHE A 125 4.87 -10.59 -5.11
CA PHE A 125 5.13 -11.79 -4.33
C PHE A 125 6.14 -11.45 -3.23
N ASP A 126 5.70 -11.53 -1.98
CA ASP A 126 6.45 -10.97 -0.85
C ASP A 126 7.57 -11.91 -0.35
N ASN A 127 7.24 -13.19 -0.14
CA ASN A 127 8.15 -14.17 0.46
C ASN A 127 8.19 -15.50 -0.30
N PHE A 128 7.86 -15.49 -1.58
CA PHE A 128 8.01 -16.67 -2.44
C PHE A 128 9.49 -16.85 -2.82
N VAL A 129 10.26 -17.50 -1.94
CA VAL A 129 11.71 -17.68 -2.12
C VAL A 129 12.09 -18.85 -3.02
N TRP A 130 11.14 -19.74 -3.31
CA TRP A 130 11.34 -20.95 -4.12
C TRP A 130 11.19 -20.73 -5.63
N PHE A 131 10.70 -19.55 -6.03
CA PHE A 131 10.40 -19.19 -7.41
C PHE A 131 10.82 -17.76 -7.66
N SER A 132 11.22 -17.46 -8.90
CA SER A 132 11.29 -16.05 -9.31
C SER A 132 9.90 -15.49 -9.58
N ASP A 133 9.74 -14.16 -9.49
CA ASP A 133 8.46 -13.51 -9.79
C ASP A 133 8.00 -13.80 -11.23
N GLN A 134 8.95 -13.81 -12.18
CA GLN A 134 8.67 -14.16 -13.58
C GLN A 134 8.19 -15.60 -13.70
N GLU A 135 8.86 -16.54 -13.04
CA GLU A 135 8.45 -17.95 -13.04
C GLU A 135 7.06 -18.14 -12.43
N LEU A 136 6.72 -17.43 -11.35
CA LEU A 136 5.38 -17.46 -10.77
C LEU A 136 4.34 -16.94 -11.76
N VAL A 137 4.60 -15.81 -12.42
CA VAL A 137 3.67 -15.26 -13.41
C VAL A 137 3.44 -16.26 -14.56
N GLU A 138 4.51 -16.85 -15.09
CA GLU A 138 4.42 -17.85 -16.17
C GLU A 138 3.67 -19.11 -15.74
N LYS A 139 3.98 -19.66 -14.55
CA LYS A 139 3.29 -20.84 -14.01
C LYS A 139 1.82 -20.56 -13.75
N LEU A 140 1.49 -19.43 -13.14
CA LEU A 140 0.11 -19.04 -12.85
C LEU A 140 -0.67 -18.80 -14.13
N HIS A 141 -0.08 -18.16 -15.14
CA HIS A 141 -0.72 -17.97 -16.45
C HIS A 141 -1.09 -19.31 -17.11
N SER A 142 -0.26 -20.34 -16.95
CA SER A 142 -0.54 -21.67 -17.53
C SER A 142 -1.78 -22.36 -16.94
N VAL A 143 -2.16 -22.02 -15.70
CA VAL A 143 -3.31 -22.59 -15.00
C VAL A 143 -4.52 -21.63 -15.01
N VAL A 144 -4.24 -20.33 -14.98
CA VAL A 144 -5.20 -19.22 -14.97
C VAL A 144 -4.94 -18.35 -16.20
N PRO A 145 -5.54 -18.66 -17.37
CA PRO A 145 -5.22 -17.99 -18.64
C PRO A 145 -5.44 -16.47 -18.66
N LEU A 146 -6.29 -15.95 -17.76
CA LEU A 146 -6.59 -14.52 -17.67
C LEU A 146 -5.61 -13.75 -16.76
N PHE A 147 -4.64 -14.43 -16.17
CA PHE A 147 -3.63 -13.81 -15.31
C PHE A 147 -2.38 -13.43 -16.08
N HIS A 148 -2.00 -12.15 -16.00
CA HIS A 148 -0.78 -11.59 -16.61
C HIS A 148 0.00 -10.71 -15.62
N GLY A 149 0.05 -11.10 -14.34
CA GLY A 149 0.71 -10.31 -13.28
C GLY A 149 -0.12 -9.14 -12.73
N GLN A 150 -1.39 -9.04 -13.10
CA GLN A 150 -2.32 -8.02 -12.60
C GLN A 150 -3.69 -8.64 -12.30
N LEU A 151 -4.40 -8.08 -11.33
CA LEU A 151 -5.71 -8.56 -10.88
C LEU A 151 -6.76 -7.43 -10.85
N PRO A 152 -8.03 -7.73 -11.11
CA PRO A 152 -9.12 -6.79 -10.92
C PRO A 152 -9.39 -6.53 -9.43
N VAL A 153 -10.03 -5.42 -9.09
CA VAL A 153 -10.37 -5.04 -7.71
C VAL A 153 -11.30 -6.05 -7.01
N ALA A 154 -12.16 -6.72 -7.77
CA ALA A 154 -13.12 -7.70 -7.30
C ALA A 154 -13.35 -8.79 -8.34
N GLY A 155 -13.94 -9.91 -7.91
CA GLY A 155 -14.21 -11.07 -8.75
C GLY A 155 -13.34 -12.28 -8.37
N SER A 156 -13.66 -13.42 -8.96
CA SER A 156 -13.05 -14.71 -8.64
C SER A 156 -11.63 -14.89 -9.18
N LEU A 157 -11.11 -13.97 -10.01
CA LEU A 157 -9.77 -14.13 -10.58
C LEU A 157 -8.69 -14.13 -9.50
N ILE A 158 -8.88 -13.35 -8.43
CA ILE A 158 -7.97 -13.32 -7.28
C ILE A 158 -7.94 -14.68 -6.59
N ASP A 159 -9.11 -15.28 -6.38
CA ASP A 159 -9.24 -16.59 -5.73
C ASP A 159 -8.63 -17.69 -6.60
N GLN A 160 -8.85 -17.66 -7.92
CA GLN A 160 -8.22 -18.59 -8.87
C GLN A 160 -6.69 -18.53 -8.81
N VAL A 161 -6.12 -17.31 -8.72
CA VAL A 161 -4.68 -17.13 -8.56
C VAL A 161 -4.19 -17.60 -7.19
N SER A 162 -4.94 -17.36 -6.12
CA SER A 162 -4.63 -17.87 -4.79
C SER A 162 -4.63 -19.39 -4.74
N ASP A 163 -5.61 -20.04 -5.37
CA ASP A 163 -5.70 -21.49 -5.47
C ASP A 163 -4.56 -22.08 -6.31
N ALA A 164 -4.22 -21.44 -7.43
CA ALA A 164 -3.09 -21.86 -8.26
C ALA A 164 -1.75 -21.74 -7.52
N LEU A 165 -1.54 -20.65 -6.77
CA LEU A 165 -0.38 -20.52 -5.88
C LEU A 165 -0.36 -21.61 -4.81
N GLN A 166 -1.52 -21.91 -4.20
CA GLN A 166 -1.63 -22.99 -3.23
C GLN A 166 -1.26 -24.34 -3.84
N SER A 167 -1.69 -24.64 -5.07
CA SER A 167 -1.30 -25.86 -5.79
C SER A 167 0.22 -25.93 -6.01
N LEU A 168 0.87 -24.83 -6.39
CA LEU A 168 2.33 -24.79 -6.55
C LEU A 168 3.08 -25.09 -5.25
N LEU A 169 2.56 -24.63 -4.10
CA LEU A 169 3.12 -24.94 -2.79
C LEU A 169 2.97 -26.44 -2.44
N LEU A 170 1.79 -27.00 -2.72
CA LEU A 170 1.49 -28.43 -2.47
C LEU A 170 2.34 -29.35 -3.35
N GLU A 171 2.57 -29.01 -4.62
CA GLU A 171 3.44 -29.75 -5.53
C GLU A 171 4.89 -29.82 -5.00
N ARG A 172 5.38 -28.75 -4.38
CA ARG A 172 6.68 -28.72 -3.70
C ARG A 172 6.66 -29.31 -2.29
N LYS A 173 5.51 -29.78 -1.80
CA LYS A 173 5.31 -30.33 -0.45
C LYS A 173 5.65 -29.34 0.67
N LEU A 174 5.47 -28.05 0.41
CA LEU A 174 5.67 -27.00 1.41
C LEU A 174 4.46 -26.94 2.36
N GLN A 175 4.71 -26.87 3.66
CA GLN A 175 3.65 -26.76 4.67
C GLN A 175 3.28 -25.29 4.84
N GLY A 176 2.49 -24.76 3.91
CA GLY A 176 2.07 -23.36 3.94
C GLY A 176 0.81 -23.07 3.17
N ARG A 177 0.30 -21.84 3.37
CA ARG A 177 -0.88 -21.30 2.70
C ARG A 177 -0.52 -20.04 1.93
N ALA A 178 -0.94 -19.96 0.67
CA ALA A 178 -0.89 -18.71 -0.07
C ALA A 178 -2.04 -17.80 0.38
N ASP A 179 -1.70 -16.66 0.97
CA ASP A 179 -2.64 -15.60 1.36
C ASP A 179 -2.30 -14.32 0.60
N TYR A 180 -3.26 -13.39 0.54
CA TYR A 180 -3.05 -12.08 -0.09
C TYR A 180 -3.62 -10.94 0.73
N MET A 181 -3.06 -9.76 0.50
CA MET A 181 -3.59 -8.50 1.00
C MET A 181 -3.60 -7.44 -0.10
N ARG A 182 -4.51 -6.47 0.02
CA ARG A 182 -4.58 -5.30 -0.85
C ARG A 182 -3.79 -4.18 -0.20
N THR A 183 -2.79 -3.64 -0.88
CA THR A 183 -2.02 -2.50 -0.37
C THR A 183 -2.58 -1.21 -0.91
N ALA A 184 -2.59 -0.17 -0.08
CA ALA A 184 -2.99 1.19 -0.44
C ALA A 184 -2.13 2.18 0.34
N GLN A 185 -1.83 3.33 -0.25
CA GLN A 185 -1.20 4.44 0.47
C GLN A 185 -2.28 5.20 1.25
N HIS A 186 -2.22 5.14 2.60
CA HIS A 186 -3.07 5.91 3.55
C HIS A 186 -4.56 6.06 3.15
N ASP A 187 -5.39 5.03 3.40
CA ASP A 187 -6.83 4.99 3.02
C ASP A 187 -7.14 5.34 1.53
N GLY A 188 -6.11 5.37 0.68
CA GLY A 188 -6.19 5.66 -0.74
C GLY A 188 -6.64 4.47 -1.59
N PRO A 189 -6.63 4.61 -2.93
CA PRO A 189 -6.95 3.52 -3.83
C PRO A 189 -5.96 2.36 -3.67
N ILE A 190 -6.42 1.15 -4.03
CA ILE A 190 -5.55 -0.02 -4.08
C ILE A 190 -4.38 0.27 -5.03
N GLU A 191 -3.17 -0.05 -4.60
CA GLU A 191 -1.96 0.07 -5.40
C GLU A 191 -1.53 -1.28 -5.97
N ALA A 192 -1.62 -2.33 -5.16
CA ALA A 192 -1.21 -3.67 -5.53
C ALA A 192 -1.94 -4.75 -4.72
N PHE A 193 -1.87 -5.98 -5.22
CA PHE A 193 -2.15 -7.19 -4.46
C PHE A 193 -0.83 -7.83 -4.07
N VAL A 194 -0.60 -8.03 -2.78
CA VAL A 194 0.62 -8.66 -2.26
C VAL A 194 0.26 -10.05 -1.78
N PHE A 195 0.81 -11.07 -2.45
CA PHE A 195 0.71 -12.46 -2.04
C PHE A 195 1.88 -12.84 -1.15
N LYS A 196 1.61 -13.65 -0.14
CA LYS A 196 2.61 -14.25 0.74
C LYS A 196 2.24 -15.67 1.12
N VAL A 197 3.23 -16.44 1.53
CA VAL A 197 3.08 -17.75 2.14
C VAL A 197 3.06 -17.59 3.66
N THR A 198 2.04 -18.14 4.31
CA THR A 198 1.93 -18.26 5.77
C THR A 198 2.10 -19.73 6.18
N GLY A 199 2.60 -20.00 7.40
CA GLY A 199 2.82 -21.36 7.89
C GLY A 199 4.28 -21.71 8.13
N PRO A 200 5.12 -21.85 7.07
CA PRO A 200 6.53 -22.14 7.24
C PRO A 200 7.30 -20.86 7.58
N SER A 201 8.24 -20.97 8.51
CA SER A 201 9.13 -19.85 8.85
C SER A 201 10.17 -19.68 7.74
N ILE A 202 10.30 -18.47 7.20
CA ILE A 202 11.35 -18.13 6.24
C ILE A 202 12.30 -17.16 6.93
N LEU A 203 13.46 -17.64 7.38
CA LEU A 203 14.37 -16.88 8.23
C LEU A 203 15.58 -16.36 7.46
N ILE A 204 16.00 -15.13 7.76
CA ILE A 204 17.18 -14.52 7.17
C ILE A 204 18.43 -15.03 7.88
N HIS A 205 19.37 -15.62 7.15
CA HIS A 205 20.68 -16.04 7.69
C HIS A 205 21.73 -14.95 7.51
N ASN A 206 21.95 -14.51 6.26
CA ASN A 206 22.85 -13.41 5.95
C ASN A 206 22.18 -12.34 5.10
N VAL A 207 22.74 -11.13 5.17
CA VAL A 207 22.36 -10.01 4.31
C VAL A 207 23.61 -9.52 3.58
N ALA A 208 23.53 -9.50 2.25
CA ALA A 208 24.53 -8.94 1.35
C ALA A 208 24.01 -7.65 0.69
N PHE A 209 24.93 -6.85 0.17
CA PHE A 209 24.65 -5.56 -0.44
C PHE A 209 25.39 -5.43 -1.76
N THR A 210 24.90 -6.11 -2.80
CA THR A 210 25.46 -5.96 -4.15
C THR A 210 25.41 -4.49 -4.58
N GLY A 211 26.55 -3.95 -5.02
CA GLY A 211 26.70 -2.54 -5.42
C GLY A 211 27.22 -1.61 -4.32
N ALA A 212 27.28 -2.07 -3.06
CA ALA A 212 27.90 -1.29 -1.99
C ALA A 212 29.42 -1.20 -2.16
N THR A 213 30.01 -0.02 -1.91
CA THR A 213 31.47 0.12 -1.91
C THR A 213 32.05 -0.39 -0.59
N PRO A 214 33.36 -0.72 -0.54
CA PRO A 214 34.03 -1.17 0.70
C PRO A 214 33.96 -0.16 1.86
N ILE A 215 33.68 1.13 1.56
CA ILE A 215 33.57 2.18 2.57
C ILE A 215 32.23 2.08 3.31
N GLU A 216 31.13 1.90 2.59
CA GLU A 216 29.78 1.83 3.19
C GLU A 216 29.40 0.42 3.67
N LEU A 217 30.00 -0.63 3.10
CA LEU A 217 29.65 -2.01 3.40
C LEU A 217 29.66 -2.36 4.91
N PRO A 218 30.69 -1.98 5.72
CA PRO A 218 30.69 -2.28 7.15
C PRO A 218 29.53 -1.62 7.91
N LEU A 219 29.07 -0.45 7.45
CA LEU A 219 27.98 0.29 8.08
C LEU A 219 26.63 -0.35 7.74
N LEU A 220 26.46 -0.79 6.50
CA LEU A 220 25.29 -1.56 6.09
C LEU A 220 25.20 -2.89 6.84
N GLN A 221 26.31 -3.60 6.98
CA GLN A 221 26.40 -4.84 7.76
C GLN A 221 26.04 -4.60 9.23
N ALA A 222 26.54 -3.52 9.84
CA ALA A 222 26.20 -3.17 11.21
C ALA A 222 24.69 -2.86 11.37
N ALA A 223 24.11 -2.10 10.43
CA ALA A 223 22.69 -1.75 10.45
C ALA A 223 21.77 -2.95 10.20
N ALA A 224 22.21 -3.90 9.37
CA ALA A 224 21.45 -5.10 9.02
C ALA A 224 21.61 -6.25 10.02
N LYS A 225 22.44 -6.09 11.06
CA LYS A 225 22.67 -7.13 12.06
C LYS A 225 21.37 -7.63 12.70
N ASN A 226 20.42 -6.72 12.96
CA ASN A 226 19.13 -7.05 13.56
C ASN A 226 18.14 -7.71 12.58
N LEU A 227 18.52 -7.87 11.30
CA LEU A 227 17.71 -8.60 10.33
C LEU A 227 18.04 -10.10 10.32
N GLN A 228 19.21 -10.50 10.85
CA GLN A 228 19.57 -11.91 10.93
C GLN A 228 18.70 -12.62 11.97
N GLY A 229 18.09 -13.74 11.57
CA GLY A 229 17.15 -14.52 12.36
C GLY A 229 15.70 -14.05 12.27
N GLU A 230 15.43 -12.90 11.65
CA GLU A 230 14.07 -12.38 11.44
C GLU A 230 13.39 -13.05 10.23
N GLU A 231 12.07 -12.92 10.16
CA GLU A 231 11.30 -13.39 9.01
C GLU A 231 11.63 -12.59 7.73
N TYR A 232 11.86 -13.30 6.63
CA TYR A 232 12.00 -12.72 5.31
C TYR A 232 10.65 -12.31 4.73
N LEU A 233 10.46 -11.01 4.62
CA LEU A 233 9.39 -10.38 3.84
C LEU A 233 10.04 -9.24 3.04
N ARG A 234 9.88 -9.23 1.70
CA ARG A 234 10.41 -8.15 0.85
C ARG A 234 9.84 -6.80 1.27
N SER A 235 8.57 -6.72 1.64
CA SER A 235 7.93 -5.49 2.08
C SER A 235 8.56 -4.93 3.37
N VAL A 236 8.93 -5.81 4.31
CA VAL A 236 9.61 -5.39 5.55
C VAL A 236 11.02 -4.94 5.23
N LEU A 237 11.75 -5.69 4.41
CA LEU A 237 13.11 -5.34 4.00
C LEU A 237 13.18 -4.02 3.23
N GLN A 238 12.18 -3.71 2.40
CA GLN A 238 12.08 -2.41 1.73
C GLN A 238 11.97 -1.27 2.77
N VAL A 239 11.10 -1.42 3.77
CA VAL A 239 10.97 -0.42 4.85
C VAL A 239 12.27 -0.30 5.65
N GLN A 240 12.97 -1.41 5.91
CA GLN A 240 14.27 -1.40 6.59
C GLN A 240 15.34 -0.71 5.73
N ALA A 241 15.35 -0.96 4.43
CA ALA A 241 16.25 -0.29 3.49
C ALA A 241 16.00 1.21 3.47
N GLU A 242 14.75 1.67 3.37
CA GLU A 242 14.38 3.09 3.38
C GLU A 242 14.70 3.78 4.71
N LYS A 243 14.41 3.14 5.85
CA LYS A 243 14.52 3.77 7.17
C LYS A 243 15.89 3.67 7.82
N ASN A 244 16.63 2.59 7.58
CA ASN A 244 17.86 2.28 8.32
C ASN A 244 19.10 2.20 7.43
N LEU A 245 18.96 1.81 6.15
CA LEU A 245 20.11 1.67 5.25
C LEU A 245 20.33 2.91 4.37
N LEU A 246 19.27 3.45 3.78
CA LEU A 246 19.33 4.63 2.91
C LEU A 246 19.90 5.87 3.62
N PRO A 247 19.60 6.15 4.90
CA PRO A 247 20.23 7.26 5.62
C PRO A 247 21.77 7.17 5.69
N ILE A 248 22.36 5.97 5.62
CA ILE A 248 23.82 5.79 5.57
C ILE A 248 24.38 6.46 4.30
N TYR A 249 23.71 6.31 3.17
CA TYR A 249 24.11 6.90 1.90
C TYR A 249 23.77 8.41 1.85
N LEU A 250 22.55 8.77 2.22
CA LEU A 250 22.10 10.17 2.25
C LEU A 250 22.95 11.05 3.18
N GLY A 251 23.43 10.48 4.29
CA GLY A 251 24.34 11.14 5.22
C GLY A 251 25.77 11.32 4.71
N ARG A 252 26.12 10.70 3.58
CA ARG A 252 27.45 10.73 2.96
C ARG A 252 27.45 11.40 1.58
N GLY A 253 26.36 12.08 1.23
CA GLY A 253 26.23 12.86 0.00
C GLY A 253 25.71 12.09 -1.20
N TYR A 254 25.35 10.82 -1.05
CA TYR A 254 24.74 10.02 -2.11
C TYR A 254 23.24 10.31 -2.21
N LEU A 255 22.89 11.49 -2.71
CA LEU A 255 21.50 12.01 -2.66
C LEU A 255 20.50 11.27 -3.55
N LYS A 256 21.00 10.46 -4.50
CA LYS A 256 20.20 9.65 -5.42
C LYS A 256 20.35 8.14 -5.15
N ALA A 257 20.89 7.77 -3.98
CA ALA A 257 21.02 6.38 -3.62
C ALA A 257 19.65 5.69 -3.59
N ALA A 258 19.57 4.49 -4.14
CA ALA A 258 18.33 3.72 -4.18
C ALA A 258 18.62 2.23 -4.01
N PHE A 259 17.92 1.60 -3.07
CA PHE A 259 17.92 0.15 -2.94
C PHE A 259 16.93 -0.44 -3.93
N ALA A 260 17.31 -1.55 -4.56
CA ALA A 260 16.41 -2.38 -5.34
C ALA A 260 15.69 -3.40 -4.44
N ASP A 261 14.73 -4.11 -5.02
CA ASP A 261 14.01 -5.18 -4.31
C ASP A 261 14.99 -6.26 -3.82
N ALA A 262 14.80 -6.65 -2.56
CA ALA A 262 15.61 -7.67 -1.93
C ALA A 262 15.40 -9.04 -2.58
N GLN A 263 16.50 -9.73 -2.88
CA GLN A 263 16.50 -11.05 -3.50
C GLN A 263 16.93 -12.10 -2.48
N ALA A 264 16.14 -13.17 -2.34
CA ALA A 264 16.50 -14.28 -1.48
C ALA A 264 17.11 -15.44 -2.27
N LYS A 265 18.10 -16.09 -1.68
CA LYS A 265 18.62 -17.39 -2.11
C LYS A 265 18.49 -18.37 -0.96
N ILE A 266 17.90 -19.53 -1.24
CA ILE A 266 17.73 -20.58 -0.25
C ILE A 266 19.11 -21.12 0.15
N ALA A 267 19.42 -21.01 1.44
CA ALA A 267 20.62 -21.56 2.05
C ALA A 267 20.35 -22.96 2.64
N GLN A 268 19.20 -23.13 3.29
CA GLN A 268 18.73 -24.41 3.82
C GLN A 268 17.20 -24.49 3.68
N GLU A 269 16.67 -25.68 3.38
CA GLU A 269 15.24 -25.89 3.18
C GLU A 269 14.79 -27.14 3.93
N SER A 270 13.73 -26.98 4.71
CA SER A 270 12.94 -28.06 5.32
C SER A 270 11.44 -27.76 5.13
N PRO A 271 10.55 -28.74 5.32
CA PRO A 271 9.13 -28.52 5.07
C PRO A 271 8.47 -27.45 5.96
N GLN A 272 9.03 -27.17 7.13
CA GLN A 272 8.51 -26.21 8.12
C GLN A 272 9.34 -24.92 8.21
N GLU A 273 10.60 -24.96 7.82
CA GLU A 273 11.52 -23.83 7.95
C GLU A 273 12.42 -23.74 6.72
N THR A 274 12.51 -22.55 6.14
CA THR A 274 13.44 -22.22 5.06
C THR A 274 14.36 -21.10 5.53
N VAL A 275 15.65 -21.29 5.37
CA VAL A 275 16.67 -20.32 5.73
C VAL A 275 17.23 -19.71 4.44
N VAL A 276 17.27 -18.39 4.35
CA VAL A 276 17.69 -17.67 3.15
C VAL A 276 18.86 -16.73 3.40
N ASP A 277 19.78 -16.67 2.44
CA ASP A 277 20.71 -15.56 2.30
C ASP A 277 20.05 -14.49 1.42
N VAL A 278 19.98 -13.27 1.92
CA VAL A 278 19.32 -12.14 1.26
C VAL A 278 20.37 -11.22 0.65
N ASP A 279 20.17 -10.80 -0.59
CA ASP A 279 20.88 -9.67 -1.19
C ASP A 279 19.94 -8.48 -1.28
N VAL A 280 20.37 -7.32 -0.82
CA VAL A 280 19.64 -6.04 -0.95
C VAL A 280 20.48 -5.14 -1.84
N PRO A 281 20.27 -5.18 -3.18
CA PRO A 281 21.12 -4.45 -4.10
C PRO A 281 20.95 -2.95 -3.90
N ILE A 282 22.04 -2.20 -4.08
CA ILE A 282 22.09 -0.75 -3.94
C ILE A 282 22.74 -0.14 -5.17
N ASP A 283 22.12 0.90 -5.71
CA ASP A 283 22.79 1.89 -6.56
C ASP A 283 23.11 3.11 -5.70
N PRO A 284 24.36 3.32 -5.27
CA PRO A 284 24.74 4.51 -4.52
C PRO A 284 24.56 5.81 -5.31
N GLY A 285 24.65 5.77 -6.64
CA GLY A 285 24.77 6.96 -7.46
C GLY A 285 26.03 7.78 -7.15
N ARG A 286 25.99 9.09 -7.43
CA ARG A 286 27.11 10.02 -7.24
C ARG A 286 27.06 10.68 -5.86
N GLN A 287 28.23 11.02 -5.32
CA GLN A 287 28.33 11.90 -4.15
C GLN A 287 28.26 13.36 -4.58
N TYR A 288 27.38 14.13 -3.96
CA TYR A 288 27.18 15.55 -4.23
C TYR A 288 27.85 16.41 -3.17
N ARG A 289 28.58 17.45 -3.60
CA ARG A 289 29.09 18.50 -2.71
C ARG A 289 28.11 19.64 -2.58
N LEU A 290 27.92 20.13 -1.36
CA LEU A 290 27.11 21.30 -1.10
C LEU A 290 27.81 22.56 -1.62
N THR A 291 27.13 23.36 -2.42
CA THR A 291 27.66 24.63 -2.95
C THR A 291 27.06 25.83 -2.24
N GLN A 292 25.78 25.79 -1.90
CA GLN A 292 25.06 26.95 -1.39
C GLN A 292 23.82 26.54 -0.60
N ILE A 293 23.47 27.36 0.41
CA ILE A 293 22.20 27.31 1.13
C ILE A 293 21.60 28.71 1.08
N GLN A 294 20.35 28.83 0.65
CA GLN A 294 19.60 30.08 0.64
C GLN A 294 18.30 29.92 1.41
N TRP A 295 17.79 31.01 1.99
CA TRP A 295 16.53 31.04 2.71
C TRP A 295 15.49 31.85 1.94
N SER A 296 14.24 31.39 1.97
CA SER A 296 13.09 32.15 1.47
C SER A 296 11.89 31.96 2.39
N GLY A 297 10.96 32.92 2.41
CA GLY A 297 9.71 32.84 3.19
C GLY A 297 9.85 33.08 4.71
N ASN A 298 11.05 33.31 5.23
CA ASN A 298 11.28 33.61 6.65
C ASN A 298 11.08 35.12 6.95
N THR A 299 9.99 35.48 7.61
CA THR A 299 9.67 36.86 8.00
C THR A 299 9.73 37.09 9.51
N VAL A 300 9.51 36.05 10.31
CA VAL A 300 9.54 36.08 11.78
C VAL A 300 10.98 36.04 12.31
N PHE A 301 11.83 35.23 11.70
CA PHE A 301 13.25 35.17 12.02
C PHE A 301 14.11 35.51 10.81
N ALA A 302 15.04 36.44 11.01
CA ALA A 302 16.03 36.78 10.00
C ALA A 302 16.95 35.58 9.74
N ALA A 303 17.48 35.47 8.52
CA ALA A 303 18.29 34.33 8.09
C ALA A 303 19.53 34.15 8.96
N GLU A 304 20.10 35.23 9.50
CA GLU A 304 21.26 35.23 10.40
C GLU A 304 20.98 34.50 11.72
N LYS A 305 19.71 34.44 12.15
CA LYS A 305 19.29 33.69 13.33
C LYS A 305 19.02 32.21 13.02
N LEU A 306 18.66 31.89 11.78
CA LEU A 306 18.39 30.53 11.33
C LEU A 306 19.66 29.80 10.90
N GLN A 307 20.60 30.50 10.26
CA GLN A 307 21.83 29.95 9.71
C GLN A 307 22.67 29.16 10.72
N PRO A 308 22.83 29.57 12.00
CA PRO A 308 23.59 28.80 12.98
C PRO A 308 22.96 27.45 13.36
N LEU A 309 21.68 27.22 13.04
CA LEU A 309 21.01 25.93 13.23
C LEU A 309 21.29 24.95 12.08
N ILE A 310 21.85 25.44 10.97
CA ILE A 310 22.24 24.63 9.83
C ILE A 310 23.72 24.27 9.97
N HIS A 311 24.00 23.00 10.24
CA HIS A 311 25.34 22.48 10.48
C HIS A 311 26.03 22.02 9.18
N LEU A 312 25.32 22.01 8.06
CA LEU A 312 25.90 21.74 6.74
C LEU A 312 26.92 22.83 6.35
N GLN A 313 28.06 22.39 5.82
CA GLN A 313 29.13 23.28 5.37
C GLN A 313 29.28 23.24 3.84
N THR A 314 29.38 24.42 3.23
CA THR A 314 29.67 24.55 1.80
C THR A 314 31.04 23.93 1.46
N ALA A 315 31.19 23.42 0.25
CA ALA A 315 32.33 22.66 -0.27
C ALA A 315 32.55 21.26 0.35
N GLN A 316 31.79 20.86 1.36
CA GLN A 316 31.76 19.48 1.87
C GLN A 316 30.71 18.64 1.14
N TYR A 317 30.77 17.31 1.31
CA TYR A 317 29.68 16.45 0.85
C TYR A 317 28.38 16.82 1.54
N ALA A 318 27.30 16.83 0.77
CA ALA A 318 25.98 17.05 1.30
C ALA A 318 25.64 15.96 2.33
N ASN A 319 24.85 16.31 3.34
CA ASN A 319 24.36 15.36 4.32
C ASN A 319 22.87 15.62 4.53
N ALA A 320 22.04 14.88 3.81
CA ALA A 320 20.59 15.09 3.85
C ALA A 320 19.96 14.65 5.18
N VAL A 321 20.62 13.74 5.92
CA VAL A 321 20.20 13.34 7.28
C VAL A 321 20.39 14.50 8.24
N GLN A 322 21.59 15.09 8.26
CA GLN A 322 21.89 16.28 9.07
C GLN A 322 20.99 17.45 8.69
N LEU A 323 20.73 17.67 7.40
CA LEU A 323 19.82 18.72 6.97
C LEU A 323 18.42 18.50 7.54
N GLY A 324 17.91 17.26 7.53
CA GLY A 324 16.64 16.93 8.16
C GLY A 324 16.59 17.30 9.64
N ASP A 325 17.64 16.95 10.40
CA ASP A 325 17.76 17.29 11.83
C ASP A 325 17.85 18.80 12.07
N ASP A 326 18.62 19.51 11.24
CA ASP A 326 18.76 20.97 11.28
C ASP A 326 17.42 21.66 11.03
N LEU A 327 16.65 21.18 10.04
CA LEU A 327 15.32 21.71 9.73
C LEU A 327 14.33 21.45 10.87
N GLN A 328 14.43 20.34 11.59
CA GLN A 328 13.64 20.12 12.81
C GLN A 328 14.03 21.09 13.93
N ALA A 329 15.31 21.43 14.08
CA ALA A 329 15.75 22.44 15.05
C ALA A 329 15.17 23.83 14.72
N VAL A 330 15.12 24.18 13.44
CA VAL A 330 14.47 25.41 12.96
C VAL A 330 12.97 25.39 13.27
N GLN A 331 12.26 24.29 12.98
CA GLN A 331 10.84 24.16 13.33
C GLN A 331 10.60 24.30 14.85
N LYS A 332 11.48 23.73 15.68
CA LYS A 332 11.41 23.90 17.14
C LYS A 332 11.59 25.35 17.56
N LEU A 333 12.51 26.10 16.94
CA LEU A 333 12.69 27.53 17.19
C LEU A 333 11.41 28.33 16.87
N TYR A 334 10.76 28.04 15.74
CA TYR A 334 9.45 28.62 15.40
C TYR A 334 8.37 28.29 16.43
N GLY A 335 8.34 27.04 16.92
CA GLY A 335 7.45 26.61 18.00
C GLY A 335 7.62 27.40 19.31
N THR A 336 8.80 27.96 19.59
CA THR A 336 9.00 28.85 20.78
C THR A 336 8.26 30.19 20.69
N ARG A 337 7.75 30.53 19.50
CA ARG A 337 6.99 31.76 19.22
C ARG A 337 5.55 31.47 18.81
N GLY A 338 5.05 30.26 19.07
CA GLY A 338 3.69 29.84 18.76
C GLY A 338 3.48 29.32 17.33
N TYR A 339 4.49 29.34 16.46
CA TYR A 339 4.37 28.86 15.08
C TYR A 339 4.46 27.33 15.00
N MET A 340 3.46 26.63 15.54
CA MET A 340 3.43 25.17 15.67
C MET A 340 3.24 24.45 14.33
N ALA A 341 2.59 25.13 13.38
CA ALA A 341 2.40 24.64 12.03
C ALA A 341 3.58 24.96 11.09
N ALA A 342 4.65 25.60 11.59
CA ALA A 342 5.79 25.98 10.77
C ALA A 342 6.41 24.75 10.09
N ARG A 343 6.72 24.90 8.80
CA ARG A 343 7.40 23.90 7.98
C ARG A 343 8.54 24.56 7.20
N VAL A 344 9.60 23.81 6.98
CA VAL A 344 10.71 24.22 6.12
C VAL A 344 10.87 23.16 5.06
N HIS A 345 10.69 23.55 3.80
CA HIS A 345 10.81 22.68 2.65
C HIS A 345 12.15 22.93 1.94
N PRO A 346 13.06 21.94 1.91
CA PRO A 346 14.30 22.06 1.17
C PRO A 346 14.08 21.73 -0.31
N PHE A 347 14.37 22.68 -1.19
CA PHE A 347 14.45 22.46 -2.63
C PHE A 347 15.90 22.23 -3.04
N ALA A 348 16.19 21.02 -3.54
CA ALA A 348 17.52 20.64 -4.00
C ALA A 348 17.69 20.98 -5.48
N GLN A 349 18.63 21.87 -5.78
CA GLN A 349 19.10 22.14 -7.14
C GLN A 349 20.37 21.34 -7.38
N MET A 350 20.24 20.19 -8.03
CA MET A 350 21.34 19.27 -8.32
C MET A 350 21.96 19.56 -9.68
N ASP A 351 23.30 19.61 -9.73
CA ASP A 351 24.09 19.57 -10.95
C ASP A 351 24.84 18.24 -11.00
N ASP A 352 24.34 17.33 -11.83
CA ASP A 352 24.91 16.00 -12.00
C ASP A 352 26.28 16.04 -12.67
N THR A 353 26.55 17.06 -13.50
CA THR A 353 27.82 17.18 -14.23
C THR A 353 28.96 17.55 -13.29
N GLN A 354 28.72 18.48 -12.37
CA GLN A 354 29.69 18.89 -11.35
C GLN A 354 29.60 18.06 -10.07
N SER A 355 28.59 17.20 -9.95
CA SER A 355 28.27 16.46 -8.72
C SER A 355 28.15 17.40 -7.52
N THR A 356 27.32 18.43 -7.70
CA THR A 356 27.07 19.46 -6.69
C THR A 356 25.59 19.66 -6.44
N VAL A 357 25.25 20.16 -5.25
CA VAL A 357 23.88 20.52 -4.88
C VAL A 357 23.87 21.91 -4.24
N ALA A 358 22.84 22.70 -4.55
CA ALA A 358 22.47 23.89 -3.81
C ALA A 358 21.08 23.67 -3.19
N TYR A 359 20.85 24.18 -1.97
CA TYR A 359 19.55 24.12 -1.31
C TYR A 359 18.92 25.50 -1.22
N GLU A 360 17.65 25.60 -1.61
CA GLU A 360 16.76 26.68 -1.20
C GLU A 360 15.84 26.17 -0.08
N LEU A 361 15.97 26.75 1.11
CA LEU A 361 15.18 26.41 2.29
C LEU A 361 13.99 27.36 2.37
N GLN A 362 12.84 26.90 1.87
CA GLN A 362 11.60 27.69 1.87
C GLN A 362 10.86 27.48 3.19
N VAL A 363 10.68 28.55 3.94
CA VAL A 363 9.95 28.56 5.20
C VAL A 363 8.48 28.91 4.94
N HIS A 364 7.59 28.07 5.47
CA HIS A 364 6.17 28.33 5.60
C HIS A 364 5.87 28.48 7.09
N GLU A 365 5.75 29.72 7.56
CA GLU A 365 5.70 30.03 9.00
C GLU A 365 4.36 29.65 9.64
N GLY A 366 3.26 29.80 8.91
CA GLY A 366 1.91 29.50 9.39
C GLY A 366 1.41 30.51 10.43
N ASP A 367 0.35 30.13 11.15
CA ASP A 367 -0.28 30.98 12.17
C ASP A 367 0.40 30.85 13.53
N VAL A 368 0.23 31.88 14.37
CA VAL A 368 0.60 31.84 15.79
C VAL A 368 -0.48 31.11 16.58
N TYR A 369 -0.05 30.11 17.35
CA TYR A 369 -0.90 29.37 18.26
C TYR A 369 -0.72 29.87 19.69
N HIS A 370 -1.80 29.81 20.45
CA HIS A 370 -1.89 30.21 21.84
C HIS A 370 -2.07 28.99 22.74
N MET A 371 -1.72 29.11 24.03
CA MET A 371 -1.96 28.07 25.01
C MET A 371 -3.48 27.83 25.16
N GLY A 372 -3.89 26.58 25.03
CA GLY A 372 -5.23 26.09 25.33
C GLY A 372 -5.28 25.49 26.74
N GLU A 373 -5.75 24.25 26.84
CA GLU A 373 -5.90 23.54 28.11
C GLU A 373 -4.62 22.78 28.51
N LEU A 374 -4.40 22.65 29.82
CA LEU A 374 -3.38 21.75 30.39
C LEU A 374 -4.08 20.55 31.01
N GLU A 375 -3.67 19.36 30.58
CA GLU A 375 -4.06 18.09 31.16
C GLU A 375 -2.83 17.37 31.75
N ILE A 376 -2.97 16.82 32.95
CA ILE A 376 -1.93 16.01 33.59
C ILE A 376 -2.52 14.64 33.90
N GLN A 377 -1.90 13.59 33.37
CA GLN A 377 -2.38 12.20 33.48
C GLN A 377 -1.35 11.31 34.18
N GLY A 378 -1.84 10.35 34.96
CA GLY A 378 -1.02 9.30 35.59
C GLY A 378 -0.46 9.63 36.98
N LEU A 379 -0.72 10.83 37.52
CA LEU A 379 -0.35 11.24 38.87
C LEU A 379 -1.55 11.30 39.81
N ASP A 380 -1.31 11.25 41.12
CA ASP A 380 -2.35 11.48 42.12
C ASP A 380 -2.84 12.93 42.13
N ALA A 381 -4.03 13.16 42.67
CA ALA A 381 -4.67 14.48 42.66
C ALA A 381 -3.87 15.57 43.38
N ARG A 382 -3.14 15.24 44.46
CA ARG A 382 -2.38 16.22 45.24
C ARG A 382 -1.15 16.68 44.47
N THR A 383 -0.42 15.74 43.86
CA THR A 383 0.74 16.05 43.01
C THR A 383 0.31 16.81 41.76
N THR A 384 -0.78 16.38 41.12
CA THR A 384 -1.36 17.06 39.96
C THR A 384 -1.71 18.51 40.27
N ALA A 385 -2.41 18.78 41.38
CA ALA A 385 -2.76 20.14 41.79
C ALA A 385 -1.53 21.04 41.96
N ARG A 386 -0.44 20.52 42.54
CA ARG A 386 0.82 21.26 42.69
C ARG A 386 1.48 21.60 41.36
N LEU A 387 1.45 20.67 40.40
CA LEU A 387 2.00 20.92 39.05
C LEU A 387 1.14 21.94 38.29
N VAL A 388 -0.19 21.85 38.37
CA VAL A 388 -1.10 22.83 37.77
C VAL A 388 -0.89 24.23 38.36
N GLU A 389 -0.67 24.34 39.68
CA GLU A 389 -0.36 25.61 40.34
C GLU A 389 0.96 26.21 39.84
N GLY A 390 1.99 25.36 39.65
CA GLY A 390 3.30 25.75 39.14
C GLY A 390 3.34 26.10 37.65
N TRP A 391 2.32 25.68 36.88
CA TRP A 391 2.23 25.96 35.45
C TRP A 391 1.93 27.44 35.19
N LYS A 392 2.82 28.11 34.44
CA LYS A 392 2.82 29.57 34.26
C LYS A 392 2.14 30.02 32.97
N LEU A 393 2.12 29.18 31.94
CA LEU A 393 1.53 29.53 30.64
C LEU A 393 -0.01 29.44 30.74
N ARG A 394 -0.71 30.58 30.62
CA ARG A 394 -2.17 30.65 30.80
C ARG A 394 -2.90 30.62 29.46
N GLY A 395 -4.18 30.22 29.50
CA GLY A 395 -5.03 30.22 28.31
C GLY A 395 -5.01 31.56 27.60
N GLY A 396 -4.70 31.56 26.31
CA GLY A 396 -4.56 32.76 25.47
C GLY A 396 -3.14 33.35 25.40
N ASP A 397 -2.19 32.94 26.23
CA ASP A 397 -0.78 33.31 26.05
C ASP A 397 -0.24 32.70 24.74
N ILE A 398 0.75 33.34 24.09
CA ILE A 398 1.41 32.72 22.93
C ILE A 398 2.06 31.42 23.39
N TYR A 399 1.79 30.33 22.68
CA TYR A 399 2.33 29.04 23.04
C TYR A 399 3.85 28.99 22.83
N ASP A 400 4.61 28.58 23.84
CA ASP A 400 6.05 28.31 23.72
C ASP A 400 6.28 26.80 23.80
N ALA A 401 6.59 26.17 22.66
CA ALA A 401 6.82 24.73 22.58
C ALA A 401 8.00 24.22 23.42
N SER A 402 8.89 25.10 23.87
CA SER A 402 10.00 24.73 24.76
C SER A 402 9.59 24.70 26.24
N TYR A 403 8.51 25.41 26.60
CA TYR A 403 8.07 25.60 27.98
C TYR A 403 7.69 24.29 28.70
N PRO A 404 6.90 23.35 28.13
CA PRO A 404 6.51 22.14 28.85
C PRO A 404 7.70 21.31 29.34
N GLN A 405 8.75 21.21 28.52
CA GLN A 405 9.95 20.45 28.89
C GLN A 405 10.80 21.17 29.94
N GLN A 406 10.87 22.51 29.87
CA GLN A 406 11.51 23.33 30.90
C GLN A 406 10.76 23.19 32.24
N PHE A 407 9.44 23.32 32.23
CA PHE A 407 8.59 23.14 33.39
C PHE A 407 8.83 21.77 34.05
N LEU A 408 8.81 20.68 33.28
CA LEU A 408 9.09 19.34 33.81
C LEU A 408 10.50 19.20 34.42
N ASN A 409 11.49 19.91 33.88
CA ASN A 409 12.84 19.93 34.42
C ASN A 409 12.93 20.70 35.74
N ASP A 410 12.24 21.83 35.82
CA ASP A 410 12.22 22.71 37.00
C ASP A 410 11.40 22.11 38.15
N THR A 411 10.41 21.27 37.86
CA THR A 411 9.54 20.64 38.88
C THR A 411 9.94 19.22 39.25
N LYS A 412 11.17 18.78 38.94
CA LYS A 412 11.63 17.41 39.26
C LYS A 412 11.49 17.04 40.74
N ASP A 413 11.67 18.00 41.65
CA ASP A 413 11.55 17.78 43.09
C ASP A 413 10.10 17.56 43.56
N VAL A 414 9.12 17.99 42.75
CA VAL A 414 7.69 17.81 43.02
C VAL A 414 7.19 16.46 42.50
N ILE A 415 7.82 15.93 41.46
CA ILE A 415 7.47 14.65 40.85
C ILE A 415 7.93 13.51 41.78
N PRO A 416 7.07 12.51 42.08
CA PRO A 416 7.45 11.39 42.93
C PRO A 416 8.70 10.68 42.42
N GLN A 417 9.62 10.30 43.32
CA GLN A 417 10.81 9.53 42.96
C GLN A 417 10.45 8.08 42.62
N ALA A 418 9.95 7.90 41.40
CA ALA A 418 9.70 6.60 40.79
C ALA A 418 10.25 6.63 39.36
N PRO A 419 10.52 5.46 38.76
CA PRO A 419 10.96 5.41 37.38
C PRO A 419 9.76 5.73 36.47
N TRP A 420 9.57 7.00 36.13
CA TRP A 420 8.51 7.45 35.21
C TRP A 420 9.03 7.52 33.77
N LYS A 421 8.17 7.20 32.82
CA LYS A 421 8.24 7.66 31.43
C LYS A 421 7.29 8.85 31.32
N ILE A 422 7.85 10.05 31.20
CA ILE A 422 7.09 11.28 31.04
C ILE A 422 7.02 11.62 29.55
N SER A 423 5.82 11.91 29.05
CA SER A 423 5.61 12.34 27.67
C SER A 423 4.79 13.62 27.61
N VAL A 424 5.19 14.53 26.74
CA VAL A 424 4.45 15.76 26.41
C VAL A 424 3.76 15.53 25.08
N HIS A 425 2.44 15.68 25.06
CA HIS A 425 1.65 15.65 23.84
C HIS A 425 1.03 17.02 23.61
N ASN A 426 1.21 17.55 22.41
CA ASN A 426 0.63 18.83 21.99
C ASN A 426 -0.46 18.52 20.96
N SER A 427 -1.70 18.88 21.26
CA SER A 427 -2.83 18.79 20.35
C SER A 427 -3.12 20.17 19.79
N LEU A 428 -3.05 20.32 18.46
CA LEU A 428 -3.32 21.59 17.78
C LEU A 428 -4.81 21.68 17.44
N ASN A 429 -5.46 22.76 17.88
CA ASN A 429 -6.78 23.14 17.37
C ASN A 429 -6.60 24.17 16.25
N GLU A 430 -6.69 23.73 15.00
CA GLU A 430 -6.49 24.59 13.84
C GLU A 430 -7.53 25.70 13.69
N LYS A 431 -8.75 25.52 14.23
CA LYS A 431 -9.82 26.52 14.15
C LYS A 431 -9.63 27.64 15.16
N GLU A 432 -9.32 27.26 16.39
CA GLU A 432 -9.14 28.20 17.50
C GLU A 432 -7.72 28.73 17.61
N LYS A 433 -6.77 28.15 16.86
CA LYS A 433 -5.34 28.44 16.92
C LYS A 433 -4.82 28.29 18.35
N THR A 434 -5.22 27.21 19.00
CA THR A 434 -4.79 26.87 20.36
C THR A 434 -4.01 25.55 20.39
N VAL A 435 -3.18 25.38 21.41
CA VAL A 435 -2.47 24.14 21.71
C VAL A 435 -2.89 23.64 23.07
N ASP A 436 -3.54 22.49 23.10
CA ASP A 436 -3.78 21.77 24.34
C ASP A 436 -2.57 20.90 24.65
N VAL A 437 -2.14 20.92 25.90
CA VAL A 437 -0.94 20.22 26.38
C VAL A 437 -1.35 19.10 27.31
N THR A 438 -1.00 17.87 26.97
CA THR A 438 -1.14 16.72 27.86
C THR A 438 0.23 16.27 28.36
N LEU A 439 0.44 16.32 29.67
CA LEU A 439 1.59 15.74 30.36
C LEU A 439 1.21 14.36 30.89
N ARG A 440 1.73 13.29 30.28
CA ARG A 440 1.42 11.91 30.69
C ARG A 440 2.59 11.27 31.41
N PHE A 441 2.31 10.74 32.60
CA PHE A 441 3.26 10.04 33.48
C PHE A 441 2.93 8.55 33.50
N ASP A 442 3.70 7.76 32.75
CA ASP A 442 3.56 6.31 32.71
C ASP A 442 4.59 5.66 33.66
N PRO A 443 4.20 4.80 34.62
CA PRO A 443 5.17 4.07 35.43
C PRO A 443 5.96 3.10 34.55
N LYS A 444 7.29 3.10 34.66
CA LYS A 444 8.11 2.10 33.95
C LYS A 444 7.87 0.73 34.59
N PRO A 445 7.68 -0.34 33.78
CA PRO A 445 7.60 -1.70 34.31
C PRO A 445 8.91 -2.02 35.06
N GLN A 446 8.77 -2.67 36.22
CA GLN A 446 9.88 -3.08 37.09
C GLN A 446 10.70 -4.20 36.47
#